data_AF-A0A7Y7A0B2-F1
#
_entry.id   AF-A0A7Y7A0B2-F1
#
_cell.length_a   1.000
_cell.length_b   1.000
_cell.length_c   1.000
_cell.angle_alpha   90.00
_cell.angle_beta   90.00
_cell.angle_gamma   90.00
#
_symmetry.space_group_name_H-M   'P 1'
#
loop_
_entity.id
_entity.type
_entity.pdbx_description
1 polymer ?
#
loop_
_entity_poly.entity_id
_entity_poly.type
_entity_poly.pdbx_seq_one_letter_code
_entity_poly.pdbx_strand_id
1 'polypeptide(L)'
;MQYAVAHRAQVVLDDDDPDVAPLITLFNETFYATYNTRLIKGGDEPVYLPAGTDMQNVEWSGDTRCDYHQIVFAHGYFSSALHEVAHWCIAGEKRRLLEDYGYWYCPDGRDAKQQFEFEQVEVKPQALEWAMTVAAGRRFQVSTDNLNGVEPDRAGFTARVRGQLVHYIEHGFPRRAEMFITALQKQFNGPSLTATWLEKEYPDDNRG
;
A
#
# COMPACT_ATOMS: atom_id res chain seq x y z
N MET A 1 32.54 -39.02 28.35
CA MET A 1 32.22 -37.68 28.90
C MET A 1 32.04 -36.75 27.72
N GLN A 2 30.80 -36.67 27.21
CA GLN A 2 30.46 -36.02 25.94
C GLN A 2 29.76 -34.70 26.28
N TYR A 3 30.37 -33.59 25.88
CA TYR A 3 29.86 -32.25 26.11
C TYR A 3 28.62 -32.00 25.25
N ALA A 4 27.59 -31.44 25.89
CA ALA A 4 26.34 -31.05 25.28
C ALA A 4 26.54 -29.93 24.25
N VAL A 5 25.89 -30.07 23.09
CA VAL A 5 25.57 -28.92 22.23
C VAL A 5 24.07 -28.69 22.39
N ALA A 6 23.74 -27.71 23.24
CA ALA A 6 22.39 -27.20 23.32
C ALA A 6 22.09 -26.47 22.00
N HIS A 7 21.23 -27.06 21.17
CA HIS A 7 20.59 -26.34 20.07
C HIS A 7 19.75 -25.22 20.70
N ARG A 8 20.26 -23.99 20.64
CA ARG A 8 19.42 -22.80 20.77
C ARG A 8 18.48 -22.83 19.58
N ALA A 9 17.19 -23.11 19.83
CA ALA A 9 16.15 -22.68 18.93
C ALA A 9 16.30 -21.17 18.77
N GLN A 10 16.67 -20.71 17.58
CA GLN A 10 16.48 -19.31 17.22
C GLN A 10 14.97 -19.08 17.27
N VAL A 11 14.54 -18.29 18.25
CA VAL A 11 13.22 -17.67 18.20
C VAL A 11 13.30 -16.73 16.99
N VAL A 12 12.68 -17.13 15.88
CA VAL A 12 12.29 -16.17 14.84
C VAL A 12 11.22 -15.33 15.53
N LEU A 13 11.61 -14.16 16.02
CA LEU A 13 10.65 -13.15 16.40
C LEU A 13 10.06 -12.71 15.06
N ASP A 14 8.81 -13.09 14.79
CA ASP A 14 8.05 -12.48 13.69
C ASP A 14 8.02 -10.98 13.99
N ASP A 15 8.85 -10.21 13.29
CA ASP A 15 8.96 -8.75 13.38
C ASP A 15 7.80 -8.08 12.61
N ASP A 16 6.64 -8.77 12.59
CA ASP A 16 5.44 -8.30 11.94
C ASP A 16 4.88 -7.11 12.70
N ASP A 17 4.59 -6.03 11.98
CA ASP A 17 3.94 -4.86 12.56
C ASP A 17 2.61 -5.30 13.22
N PRO A 18 2.43 -5.08 14.54
CA PRO A 18 1.28 -5.63 15.28
C PRO A 18 -0.06 -5.10 14.77
N ASP A 19 -0.06 -3.98 14.03
CA ASP A 19 -1.27 -3.38 13.47
C ASP A 19 -1.67 -3.97 12.10
N VAL A 20 -0.87 -4.87 11.53
CA VAL A 20 -1.18 -5.51 10.23
C VAL A 20 -2.41 -6.40 10.32
N ALA A 21 -2.53 -7.24 11.35
CA ALA A 21 -3.72 -8.07 11.53
C ALA A 21 -5.00 -7.22 11.75
N PRO A 22 -4.98 -6.17 12.60
CA PRO A 22 -6.04 -5.17 12.66
C PRO A 22 -6.36 -4.51 11.30
N LEU A 23 -5.35 -4.13 10.52
CA LEU A 23 -5.53 -3.51 9.20
C LEU A 23 -6.26 -4.44 8.22
N ILE A 24 -5.85 -5.71 8.15
CA ILE A 24 -6.49 -6.73 7.32
C ILE A 24 -7.95 -6.90 7.72
N THR A 25 -8.21 -7.02 9.02
CA THR A 25 -9.58 -7.15 9.55
C THR A 25 -10.43 -5.96 9.13
N LEU A 26 -9.93 -4.75 9.34
CA LEU A 26 -10.61 -3.51 8.99
C LEU A 26 -10.90 -3.40 7.49
N PHE A 27 -9.93 -3.75 6.63
CA PHE A 27 -10.13 -3.75 5.18
C PHE A 27 -11.24 -4.73 4.78
N ASN A 28 -11.19 -5.95 5.31
CA ASN A 28 -12.16 -6.99 4.98
C ASN A 28 -13.57 -6.61 5.43
N GLU A 29 -13.72 -6.05 6.63
CA GLU A 29 -14.99 -5.50 7.12
C GLU A 29 -15.53 -4.38 6.23
N THR A 30 -14.63 -3.52 5.71
CA THR A 30 -15.00 -2.37 4.88
C THR A 30 -15.42 -2.79 3.47
N PHE A 31 -14.77 -3.79 2.87
CA PHE A 31 -14.88 -4.04 1.43
C PHE A 31 -15.38 -5.42 1.02
N TYR A 32 -15.31 -6.45 1.87
CA TYR A 32 -15.68 -7.80 1.46
C TYR A 32 -17.15 -7.88 1.01
N ALA A 33 -18.08 -7.36 1.80
CA ALA A 33 -19.50 -7.46 1.49
C ALA A 33 -19.92 -6.69 0.21
N THR A 34 -19.26 -5.58 -0.11
CA THR A 34 -19.65 -4.70 -1.22
C THR A 34 -18.83 -4.92 -2.49
N TYR A 35 -17.56 -5.27 -2.35
CA TYR A 35 -16.61 -5.39 -3.46
C TYR A 35 -16.02 -6.80 -3.59
N ASN A 36 -16.43 -7.75 -2.75
CA ASN A 36 -15.95 -9.13 -2.76
C ASN A 36 -14.40 -9.20 -2.76
N THR A 37 -13.74 -8.30 -2.03
CA THR A 37 -12.29 -8.15 -2.03
C THR A 37 -11.74 -8.31 -0.62
N ARG A 38 -10.67 -9.07 -0.46
CA ARG A 38 -9.94 -9.23 0.81
C ARG A 38 -8.49 -8.79 0.68
N LEU A 39 -7.93 -8.33 1.80
CA LEU A 39 -6.52 -8.03 1.94
C LEU A 39 -5.80 -9.25 2.53
N ILE A 40 -4.69 -9.66 1.91
CA ILE A 40 -3.98 -10.90 2.20
C ILE A 40 -2.50 -10.57 2.43
N LYS A 41 -1.94 -11.07 3.54
CA LYS A 41 -0.50 -11.04 3.77
C LYS A 41 0.16 -12.10 2.88
N GLY A 42 0.96 -11.67 1.91
CA GLY A 42 1.70 -12.54 0.99
C GLY A 42 3.12 -12.86 1.46
N GLY A 43 3.92 -13.35 0.53
CA GLY A 43 5.37 -13.52 0.66
C GLY A 43 6.11 -12.26 0.23
N ASP A 44 6.90 -12.39 -0.83
CA ASP A 44 7.84 -11.34 -1.25
C ASP A 44 7.27 -10.38 -2.31
N GLU A 45 6.30 -10.82 -3.11
CA GLU A 45 5.76 -10.00 -4.22
C GLU A 45 4.30 -9.60 -3.95
N PRO A 46 3.95 -8.32 -4.14
CA PRO A 46 2.56 -7.90 -4.14
C PRO A 46 1.87 -8.36 -5.43
N VAL A 47 0.58 -8.66 -5.33
CA VAL A 47 -0.23 -8.99 -6.51
C VAL A 47 -1.72 -8.78 -6.24
N TYR A 48 -2.44 -8.32 -7.27
CA TYR A 48 -3.90 -8.39 -7.27
C TYR A 48 -4.40 -9.63 -8.04
N LEU A 49 -5.20 -10.45 -7.37
CA LEU A 49 -5.80 -11.65 -7.97
C LEU A 49 -7.32 -11.51 -8.03
N PRO A 50 -7.92 -11.53 -9.23
CA PRO A 50 -9.36 -11.58 -9.36
C PRO A 50 -10.00 -12.82 -8.70
N ALA A 51 -11.26 -12.70 -8.30
CA ALA A 51 -12.04 -13.85 -7.87
C ALA A 51 -12.02 -14.94 -8.94
N GLY A 52 -11.75 -16.17 -8.50
CA GLY A 52 -11.66 -17.32 -9.37
C GLY A 52 -10.35 -17.45 -10.15
N THR A 53 -9.30 -16.69 -9.84
CA THR A 53 -7.93 -16.98 -10.32
C THR A 53 -7.46 -18.36 -9.83
N ASP A 54 -6.79 -19.11 -10.71
CA ASP A 54 -6.15 -20.38 -10.36
C ASP A 54 -4.83 -20.11 -9.63
N MET A 55 -4.70 -20.64 -8.42
CA MET A 55 -3.61 -20.37 -7.49
C MET A 55 -2.87 -21.64 -7.07
N GLN A 56 -2.94 -22.71 -7.87
CA GLN A 56 -2.28 -23.99 -7.56
C GLN A 56 -0.78 -23.87 -7.24
N ASN A 57 -0.11 -22.82 -7.72
CA ASN A 57 1.32 -22.57 -7.51
C ASN A 57 1.63 -21.32 -6.68
N VAL A 58 0.65 -20.80 -5.92
CA VAL A 58 0.83 -19.61 -5.08
C VAL A 58 1.19 -20.05 -3.67
N GLU A 59 2.46 -19.89 -3.27
CA GLU A 59 3.01 -20.48 -2.04
C GLU A 59 2.31 -20.04 -0.74
N TRP A 60 1.82 -18.79 -0.69
CA TRP A 60 1.11 -18.27 0.49
C TRP A 60 -0.38 -18.66 0.53
N SER A 61 -0.91 -19.22 -0.56
CA SER A 61 -2.32 -19.59 -0.64
C SER A 61 -2.53 -21.03 -0.16
N GLY A 62 -3.35 -21.20 0.88
CA GLY A 62 -3.84 -22.53 1.30
C GLY A 62 -4.92 -23.12 0.38
N ASP A 63 -5.47 -22.30 -0.52
CA ASP A 63 -6.54 -22.66 -1.45
C ASP A 63 -6.05 -22.62 -2.91
N THR A 64 -6.55 -23.53 -3.74
CA THR A 64 -6.25 -23.56 -5.18
C THR A 64 -7.07 -22.53 -5.97
N ARG A 65 -8.16 -22.03 -5.40
CA ARG A 65 -9.05 -21.01 -5.99
C ARG A 65 -9.98 -20.42 -4.93
N CYS A 66 -10.17 -19.10 -4.95
CA CYS A 66 -11.11 -18.41 -4.07
C CYS A 66 -12.27 -17.78 -4.86
N ASP A 67 -13.42 -17.60 -4.22
CA ASP A 67 -14.59 -16.91 -4.76
C ASP A 67 -14.57 -15.39 -4.55
N TYR A 68 -13.48 -14.85 -3.98
CA TYR A 68 -13.24 -13.44 -3.73
C TYR A 68 -11.94 -12.95 -4.38
N HIS A 69 -11.89 -11.64 -4.68
CA HIS A 69 -10.69 -10.94 -5.12
C HIS A 69 -9.70 -10.78 -3.97
N GLN A 70 -8.41 -10.79 -4.27
CA GLN A 70 -7.33 -10.65 -3.29
C GLN A 70 -6.42 -9.50 -3.66
N ILE A 71 -6.16 -8.63 -2.69
CA ILE A 71 -5.05 -7.71 -2.70
C ILE A 71 -3.98 -8.35 -1.83
N VAL A 72 -2.88 -8.81 -2.42
CA VAL A 72 -1.77 -9.44 -1.72
C VAL A 72 -0.66 -8.41 -1.57
N PHE A 73 -0.19 -8.19 -0.35
CA PHE A 73 0.92 -7.27 -0.06
C PHE A 73 2.13 -8.02 0.50
N ALA A 74 3.32 -7.47 0.28
CA ALA A 74 4.59 -8.12 0.58
C ALA A 74 5.07 -7.90 2.03
N HIS A 75 5.87 -8.86 2.52
CA HIS A 75 6.71 -8.78 3.73
C HIS A 75 6.01 -8.44 5.05
N GLY A 76 4.67 -8.43 5.11
CA GLY A 76 3.96 -8.09 6.35
C GLY A 76 4.07 -6.63 6.76
N TYR A 77 4.47 -5.71 5.87
CA TYR A 77 4.61 -4.31 6.23
C TYR A 77 3.30 -3.55 6.10
N PHE A 78 2.98 -2.74 7.11
CA PHE A 78 1.77 -1.89 7.12
C PHE A 78 1.74 -0.91 5.95
N SER A 79 2.89 -0.31 5.61
CA SER A 79 3.01 0.58 4.44
C SER A 79 2.79 -0.17 3.13
N SER A 80 3.36 -1.38 2.97
CA SER A 80 3.10 -2.22 1.79
C SER A 80 1.61 -2.52 1.63
N ALA A 81 0.92 -2.88 2.71
CA ALA A 81 -0.53 -3.09 2.68
C ALA A 81 -1.30 -1.83 2.24
N LEU A 82 -0.96 -0.65 2.76
CA LEU A 82 -1.62 0.60 2.36
C LEU A 82 -1.33 0.99 0.90
N HIS A 83 -0.11 0.74 0.44
CA HIS A 83 0.30 0.97 -0.94
C HIS A 83 -0.58 0.15 -1.91
N GLU A 84 -0.72 -1.15 -1.66
CA GLU A 84 -1.55 -2.02 -2.50
C GLU A 84 -3.04 -1.64 -2.48
N VAL A 85 -3.55 -1.23 -1.33
CA VAL A 85 -4.94 -0.72 -1.21
C VAL A 85 -5.10 0.59 -1.99
N ALA A 86 -4.10 1.46 -2.01
CA ALA A 86 -4.12 2.69 -2.79
C ALA A 86 -4.17 2.41 -4.30
N HIS A 87 -3.35 1.49 -4.79
CA HIS A 87 -3.39 1.02 -6.19
C HIS A 87 -4.77 0.45 -6.55
N TRP A 88 -5.29 -0.43 -5.68
CA TRP A 88 -6.63 -0.99 -5.85
C TRP A 88 -7.70 0.12 -5.95
N CYS A 89 -7.61 1.15 -5.12
CA CYS A 89 -8.54 2.29 -5.09
C CYS A 89 -8.52 3.13 -6.38
N ILE A 90 -7.37 3.21 -7.06
CA ILE A 90 -7.23 3.87 -8.37
C ILE A 90 -7.72 2.98 -9.51
N ALA A 91 -7.47 1.67 -9.45
CA ALA A 91 -7.82 0.73 -10.52
C ALA A 91 -9.35 0.65 -10.75
N GLY A 92 -9.82 0.99 -11.95
CA GLY A 92 -11.23 0.94 -12.33
C GLY A 92 -11.81 -0.48 -12.42
N GLU A 93 -13.13 -0.62 -12.53
CA GLU A 93 -13.82 -1.93 -12.52
C GLU A 93 -13.28 -2.93 -13.53
N LYS A 94 -13.06 -2.51 -14.78
CA LYS A 94 -12.50 -3.38 -15.83
C LYS A 94 -11.09 -3.86 -15.52
N ARG A 95 -10.28 -3.00 -14.89
CA ARG A 95 -8.90 -3.31 -14.50
C ARG A 95 -8.87 -4.36 -13.39
N ARG A 96 -9.83 -4.31 -12.45
CA ARG A 96 -10.00 -5.29 -11.37
C ARG A 96 -10.51 -6.67 -11.81
N LEU A 97 -10.68 -6.88 -13.12
CA LEU A 97 -10.92 -8.21 -13.69
C LEU A 97 -9.63 -8.85 -14.22
N LEU A 98 -8.50 -8.15 -14.14
CA LEU A 98 -7.20 -8.59 -14.60
C LEU A 98 -6.27 -8.78 -13.41
N GLU A 99 -5.42 -9.79 -13.50
CA GLU A 99 -4.28 -9.95 -12.60
C GLU A 99 -3.41 -8.70 -12.61
N ASP A 100 -3.03 -8.25 -11.42
CA ASP A 100 -2.29 -7.01 -11.16
C ASP A 100 -2.81 -5.79 -11.94
N TYR A 101 -4.13 -5.70 -12.08
CA TYR A 101 -4.83 -4.67 -12.83
C TYR A 101 -4.44 -4.59 -14.32
N GLY A 102 -3.69 -5.56 -14.84
CA GLY A 102 -3.06 -5.50 -16.16
C GLY A 102 -2.03 -4.39 -16.30
N TYR A 103 -1.37 -4.00 -15.20
CA TYR A 103 -0.17 -3.17 -15.24
C TYR A 103 1.04 -4.01 -15.67
N TRP A 104 2.06 -3.34 -16.19
CA TRP A 104 3.31 -3.97 -16.58
C TRP A 104 4.34 -3.68 -15.49
N TYR A 105 5.05 -4.72 -15.06
CA TYR A 105 6.16 -4.57 -14.13
C TYR A 105 7.33 -3.83 -14.81
N CYS A 106 7.82 -2.78 -14.15
CA CYS A 106 9.04 -2.09 -14.55
C CYS A 106 10.11 -2.36 -13.47
N PRO A 107 11.15 -3.16 -13.78
CA PRO A 107 12.14 -3.54 -12.79
C PRO A 107 12.98 -2.35 -12.33
N ASP A 108 13.63 -2.53 -11.18
CA ASP A 108 14.65 -1.63 -10.65
C ASP A 108 15.81 -1.39 -11.67
N GLY A 109 16.57 -0.31 -11.47
CA GLY A 109 17.61 0.12 -12.40
C GLY A 109 17.09 1.04 -13.51
N ARG A 110 16.00 1.77 -13.23
CA ARG A 110 15.38 2.71 -14.18
C ARG A 110 16.31 3.88 -14.45
N ASP A 111 16.38 4.28 -15.73
CA ASP A 111 16.97 5.56 -16.13
C ASP A 111 16.08 6.75 -15.74
N ALA A 112 16.57 7.97 -15.94
CA ALA A 112 15.83 9.18 -15.55
C ALA A 112 14.47 9.33 -16.25
N LYS A 113 14.35 8.86 -17.50
CA LYS A 113 13.10 8.94 -18.25
C LYS A 113 12.11 7.90 -17.74
N GLN A 114 12.55 6.66 -17.56
CA GLN A 114 11.75 5.56 -17.01
C GLN A 114 11.29 5.88 -15.59
N GLN A 115 12.16 6.44 -14.77
CA GLN A 115 11.82 6.89 -13.41
C GLN A 115 10.74 7.99 -13.45
N PHE A 116 10.84 8.95 -14.37
CA PHE A 116 9.83 9.99 -14.53
C PHE A 116 8.47 9.44 -15.02
N GLU A 117 8.47 8.46 -15.92
CA GLU A 117 7.24 7.76 -16.37
C GLU A 117 6.59 6.96 -15.23
N PHE A 118 7.40 6.28 -14.41
CA PHE A 118 6.95 5.61 -13.19
C PHE A 118 6.33 6.62 -12.20
N GLU A 119 7.05 7.70 -11.87
CA GLU A 119 6.56 8.68 -10.91
C GLU A 119 5.25 9.33 -11.34
N GLN A 120 5.00 9.48 -12.65
CA GLN A 120 3.71 9.99 -13.16
C GLN A 120 2.52 9.07 -12.82
N VAL A 121 2.71 7.75 -12.90
CA VAL A 121 1.64 6.79 -12.57
C VAL A 121 1.47 6.63 -11.05
N GLU A 122 2.53 6.88 -10.29
CA GLU A 122 2.57 6.78 -8.82
C GLU A 122 2.01 7.99 -8.07
N VAL A 123 1.86 9.16 -8.70
CA VAL A 123 1.36 10.37 -8.02
C VAL A 123 0.04 10.14 -7.30
N LYS A 124 -0.92 9.46 -7.95
CA LYS A 124 -2.26 9.23 -7.39
C LYS A 124 -2.28 8.12 -6.34
N PRO A 125 -1.71 6.92 -6.58
CA PRO A 125 -1.55 5.90 -5.54
C PRO A 125 -0.88 6.45 -4.29
N GLN A 126 0.29 7.09 -4.40
CA GLN A 126 1.01 7.59 -3.22
C GLN A 126 0.30 8.75 -2.51
N ALA A 127 -0.54 9.53 -3.20
CA ALA A 127 -1.38 10.53 -2.54
C ALA A 127 -2.48 9.86 -1.69
N LEU A 128 -3.09 8.78 -2.18
CA LEU A 128 -4.05 8.00 -1.38
C LEU A 128 -3.36 7.25 -0.23
N GLU A 129 -2.19 6.68 -0.48
CA GLU A 129 -1.36 6.01 0.54
C GLU A 129 -1.01 6.99 1.67
N TRP A 130 -0.64 8.23 1.34
CA TRP A 130 -0.37 9.28 2.32
C TRP A 130 -1.62 9.56 3.17
N ALA A 131 -2.79 9.73 2.54
CA ALA A 131 -4.03 9.98 3.26
C ALA A 131 -4.40 8.83 4.22
N MET A 132 -4.27 7.58 3.75
CA MET A 132 -4.52 6.39 4.56
C MET A 132 -3.50 6.25 5.71
N THR A 133 -2.23 6.54 5.44
CA THR A 133 -1.16 6.48 6.46
C THR A 133 -1.43 7.49 7.58
N VAL A 134 -1.82 8.72 7.23
CA VAL A 134 -2.19 9.74 8.21
C VAL A 134 -3.44 9.32 8.97
N ALA A 135 -4.46 8.78 8.30
CA ALA A 135 -5.67 8.28 8.95
C ALA A 135 -5.37 7.11 9.91
N ALA A 136 -4.33 6.34 9.65
CA ALA A 136 -3.84 5.30 10.55
C ALA A 136 -2.96 5.84 11.70
N GLY A 137 -2.81 7.17 11.84
CA GLY A 137 -1.98 7.79 12.88
C GLY A 137 -0.48 7.66 12.63
N ARG A 138 -0.05 7.36 11.40
CA ARG A 138 1.33 7.07 11.04
C ARG A 138 1.95 8.18 10.18
N ARG A 139 3.28 8.19 10.07
CA ARG A 139 4.03 9.14 9.23
C ARG A 139 4.30 8.53 7.86
N PHE A 140 3.84 9.22 6.83
CA PHE A 140 4.11 8.87 5.42
C PHE A 140 5.45 9.41 4.93
N GLN A 141 6.07 8.66 4.02
CA GLN A 141 7.21 9.06 3.19
C GLN A 141 7.02 8.49 1.79
N VAL A 142 7.28 9.29 0.75
CA VAL A 142 7.20 8.79 -0.64
C VAL A 142 8.20 7.67 -0.90
N SER A 143 7.79 6.68 -1.70
CA SER A 143 8.66 5.64 -2.22
C SER A 143 9.01 5.95 -3.66
N THR A 144 10.29 6.08 -3.97
CA THR A 144 10.78 6.27 -5.35
C THR A 144 11.12 4.95 -6.03
N ASP A 145 11.15 3.85 -5.28
CA ASP A 145 11.31 2.46 -5.72
C ASP A 145 12.39 2.22 -6.80
N ASN A 146 13.59 2.79 -6.61
CA ASN A 146 14.70 2.69 -7.56
C ASN A 146 16.04 2.59 -6.80
N LEU A 147 16.37 1.39 -6.30
CA LEU A 147 17.55 1.17 -5.47
C LEU A 147 18.84 1.05 -6.29
N ASN A 148 18.77 0.49 -7.50
CA ASN A 148 19.92 0.25 -8.38
C ASN A 148 19.97 1.18 -9.60
N GLY A 149 19.09 2.18 -9.67
CA GLY A 149 19.01 3.14 -10.78
C GLY A 149 19.60 4.52 -10.47
N VAL A 150 19.17 5.52 -11.24
CA VAL A 150 19.51 6.92 -10.99
C VAL A 150 18.92 7.40 -9.66
N GLU A 151 19.67 8.26 -8.94
CA GLU A 151 19.16 8.94 -7.76
C GLU A 151 17.94 9.81 -8.14
N PRO A 152 16.74 9.47 -7.63
CA PRO A 152 15.51 10.13 -8.05
C PRO A 152 15.36 11.50 -7.37
N ASP A 153 14.71 12.45 -8.05
CA ASP A 153 14.29 13.73 -7.47
C ASP A 153 13.13 13.52 -6.48
N ARG A 154 13.48 13.01 -5.30
CA ARG A 154 12.53 12.71 -4.22
C ARG A 154 11.77 13.96 -3.78
N ALA A 155 12.40 15.13 -3.77
CA ALA A 155 11.76 16.37 -3.35
C ALA A 155 10.69 16.79 -4.37
N GLY A 156 11.03 16.80 -5.66
CA GLY A 156 10.09 17.09 -6.74
C GLY A 156 8.95 16.08 -6.80
N PHE A 157 9.23 14.79 -6.59
CA PHE A 157 8.19 13.77 -6.52
C PHE A 157 7.26 13.97 -5.32
N THR A 158 7.82 14.23 -4.13
CA THR A 158 7.05 14.56 -2.92
C THR A 158 6.12 15.74 -3.15
N ALA A 159 6.59 16.80 -3.81
CA ALA A 159 5.78 17.97 -4.13
C ALA A 159 4.59 17.62 -5.04
N ARG A 160 4.79 16.76 -6.06
CA ARG A 160 3.69 16.31 -6.94
C ARG A 160 2.67 15.45 -6.21
N VAL A 161 3.12 14.52 -5.37
CA VAL A 161 2.24 13.69 -4.53
C VAL A 161 1.45 14.57 -3.56
N ARG A 162 2.11 15.53 -2.90
CA ARG A 162 1.44 16.50 -2.02
C ARG A 162 0.39 17.32 -2.76
N GLY A 163 0.71 17.82 -3.96
CA GLY A 163 -0.25 18.56 -4.78
C GLY A 163 -1.51 17.75 -5.09
N GLN A 164 -1.34 16.46 -5.42
CA GLN A 164 -2.47 15.55 -5.63
C GLN A 164 -3.25 15.25 -4.35
N LEU A 165 -2.58 15.15 -3.19
CA LEU A 165 -3.22 15.00 -1.89
C LEU A 165 -4.09 16.22 -1.55
N VAL A 166 -3.56 17.44 -1.73
CA VAL A 166 -4.31 18.68 -1.54
C VAL A 166 -5.53 18.72 -2.45
N HIS A 167 -5.37 18.34 -3.71
CA HIS A 167 -6.50 18.23 -4.64
C HIS A 167 -7.60 17.31 -4.11
N TYR A 168 -7.26 16.12 -3.58
CA TYR A 168 -8.25 15.21 -2.99
C TYR A 168 -8.91 15.76 -1.73
N ILE A 169 -8.16 16.47 -0.88
CA ILE A 169 -8.73 17.12 0.32
C ILE A 169 -9.78 18.16 -0.08
N GLU A 170 -9.54 18.92 -1.15
CA GLU A 170 -10.41 20.01 -1.60
C GLU A 170 -11.60 19.52 -2.46
N HIS A 171 -11.40 18.50 -3.29
CA HIS A 171 -12.38 18.07 -4.30
C HIS A 171 -13.03 16.73 -3.99
N GLY A 172 -12.59 16.05 -2.93
CA GLY A 172 -13.07 14.74 -2.51
C GLY A 172 -12.18 13.59 -2.98
N PHE A 173 -12.13 12.54 -2.16
CA PHE A 173 -11.41 11.30 -2.46
C PHE A 173 -12.25 10.36 -3.35
N PRO A 174 -11.62 9.46 -4.10
CA PRO A 174 -12.34 8.34 -4.71
C PRO A 174 -13.12 7.57 -3.64
N ARG A 175 -14.37 7.20 -3.93
CA ARG A 175 -15.30 6.59 -2.96
C ARG A 175 -14.69 5.48 -2.10
N ARG A 176 -13.92 4.57 -2.71
CA ARG A 176 -13.26 3.47 -1.97
C ARG A 176 -12.18 3.97 -1.02
N ALA A 177 -11.38 4.94 -1.46
CA ALA A 177 -10.38 5.55 -0.60
C ALA A 177 -11.02 6.29 0.57
N GLU A 178 -12.08 7.07 0.33
CA GLU A 178 -12.82 7.78 1.38
C GLU A 178 -13.39 6.83 2.46
N MET A 179 -14.00 5.72 2.01
CA MET A 179 -14.49 4.67 2.90
C MET A 179 -13.37 4.13 3.80
N PHE A 180 -12.21 3.83 3.22
CA PHE A 180 -11.10 3.26 3.99
C PHE A 180 -10.42 4.27 4.90
N ILE A 181 -10.19 5.51 4.43
CA ILE A 181 -9.65 6.61 5.23
C ILE A 181 -10.50 6.82 6.49
N THR A 182 -11.83 6.83 6.32
CA THR A 182 -12.76 6.97 7.46
C THR A 182 -12.66 5.80 8.44
N ALA A 183 -12.59 4.56 7.91
CA ALA A 183 -12.45 3.36 8.72
C ALA A 183 -11.12 3.35 9.50
N LEU A 184 -10.01 3.69 8.84
CA LEU A 184 -8.66 3.79 9.43
C LEU A 184 -8.64 4.83 10.54
N GLN A 185 -9.19 6.02 10.27
CA GLN A 185 -9.26 7.10 11.24
C GLN A 185 -9.96 6.66 12.53
N LYS A 186 -11.08 5.95 12.39
CA LYS A 186 -11.84 5.43 13.53
C LYS A 186 -11.11 4.31 14.26
N GLN A 187 -10.44 3.42 13.55
CA GLN A 187 -9.75 2.26 14.13
C GLN A 187 -8.49 2.65 14.89
N PHE A 188 -7.70 3.56 14.33
CA PHE A 188 -6.37 3.92 14.83
C PHE A 188 -6.32 5.29 15.51
N ASN A 189 -7.47 5.96 15.68
CA ASN A 189 -7.59 7.31 16.23
C ASN A 189 -6.69 8.34 15.51
N GLY A 190 -6.56 8.22 14.20
CA GLY A 190 -5.80 9.16 13.40
C GLY A 190 -6.44 10.55 13.33
N PRO A 191 -5.66 11.60 13.02
CA PRO A 191 -6.17 12.95 12.85
C PRO A 191 -7.07 13.07 11.62
N SER A 192 -7.96 14.07 11.64
CA SER A 192 -8.69 14.48 10.44
C SER A 192 -7.75 15.19 9.48
N LEU A 193 -7.53 14.59 8.30
CA LEU A 193 -6.72 15.18 7.27
C LEU A 193 -7.45 16.38 6.64
N THR A 194 -6.92 17.57 6.89
CA THR A 194 -7.38 18.84 6.31
C THR A 194 -6.19 19.59 5.73
N ALA A 195 -6.42 20.56 4.84
CA ALA A 195 -5.35 21.38 4.29
C ALA A 195 -4.54 22.08 5.40
N THR A 196 -5.23 22.62 6.42
CA THR A 196 -4.60 23.24 7.59
C THR A 196 -3.76 22.25 8.40
N TRP A 197 -4.27 21.03 8.64
CA TRP A 197 -3.51 20.00 9.34
C TRP A 197 -2.26 19.59 8.55
N LEU A 198 -2.42 19.38 7.25
CA LEU A 198 -1.35 18.96 6.36
C LEU A 198 -0.24 20.02 6.30
N GLU A 199 -0.59 21.30 6.27
CA GLU A 199 0.37 22.40 6.31
C GLU A 199 1.15 22.45 7.62
N LYS A 200 0.49 22.22 8.75
CA LYS A 200 1.12 22.22 10.06
C LYS A 200 2.08 21.04 10.25
N GLU A 201 1.66 19.83 9.86
CA GLU A 201 2.37 18.58 10.17
C GLU A 201 3.35 18.16 9.09
N TYR A 202 3.16 18.65 7.87
CA TYR A 202 4.05 18.48 6.72
C TYR A 202 4.24 19.86 6.05
N PRO A 203 5.05 20.75 6.66
CA PRO A 203 5.30 22.06 6.09
C PRO A 203 5.92 21.93 4.69
N ASP A 204 5.54 22.83 3.80
CA ASP A 204 6.15 22.89 2.47
C ASP A 204 7.46 23.68 2.57
N ASP A 205 8.58 22.96 2.66
CA ASP A 205 9.93 23.54 2.76
C ASP A 205 10.32 24.39 1.52
N ASN A 206 9.52 24.35 0.45
CA ASN A 206 9.72 25.17 -0.76
C ASN A 206 9.03 26.54 -0.73
N ARG A 207 8.40 26.95 0.38
CA ARG A 207 7.95 28.34 0.57
C ARG A 207 9.10 29.24 1.03
N GLY A 208 10.04 29.47 0.12
CA GLY A 208 11.03 30.56 0.18
C GLY A 208 10.62 31.74 -0.69
#